data_AF-A0A847L9L8-F1
#
_entry.id   AF-A0A847L9L8-F1
#
_cell.length_a   1.000
_cell.length_b   1.000
_cell.length_c   1.000
_cell.angle_alpha   90.00
_cell.angle_beta   90.00
_cell.angle_gamma   90.00
#
_symmetry.space_group_name_H-M   'P 1'
#
loop_
_entity.id
_entity.type
_entity.pdbx_description
1 polymer ?
#
loop_
_entity_poly.entity_id
_entity_poly.type
_entity_poly.pdbx_seq_one_letter_code
_entity_poly.pdbx_strand_id
1 'polypeptide(L)'
;MKKLLLLSLVVLLAACGKNNDNNEPKEPFKIDPLATVNIKPEKGAWKAPAMRVKSENPQHLSALEIVKKATIMQYYNPNIMQNAECWERGFDKLQRDTISDPPALKMWATDIINEKGEFVPGFIEAKDVILIHFSPNYDPYTKEPRDTIGYIPNSVMRTAEKAVKEAYQANDPDEVLRLFNDAFTFRPITGAEYKALKQAGNQ
;
A
#
# COMPACT_ATOMS: atom_id res chain seq x y z
N MET A 1 40.96 48.36 -42.90
CA MET A 1 40.72 46.90 -42.91
C MET A 1 41.45 46.28 -41.73
N LYS A 2 40.74 46.05 -40.61
CA LYS A 2 41.31 45.56 -39.35
C LYS A 2 41.35 44.02 -39.37
N LYS A 3 42.51 43.43 -39.07
CA LYS A 3 42.68 41.97 -38.90
C LYS A 3 42.46 41.60 -37.44
N LEU A 4 41.72 40.51 -37.24
CA LEU A 4 41.26 39.90 -36.00
C LEU A 4 42.39 39.62 -34.99
N LEU A 5 42.16 40.02 -33.73
CA LEU A 5 42.73 39.35 -32.55
C LEU A 5 41.77 38.22 -32.15
N LEU A 6 42.26 36.98 -32.06
CA LEU A 6 41.58 35.89 -31.36
C LEU A 6 41.85 36.03 -29.85
N LEU A 7 40.80 36.30 -29.07
CA LEU A 7 40.82 36.16 -27.62
C LEU A 7 39.99 34.91 -27.28
N SER A 8 40.66 33.88 -26.76
CA SER A 8 40.04 32.64 -26.30
C SER A 8 39.27 32.89 -25.00
N LEU A 9 37.94 32.86 -25.07
CA LEU A 9 37.04 32.97 -23.93
C LEU A 9 36.79 31.58 -23.34
N VAL A 10 37.39 31.29 -22.19
CA VAL A 10 37.08 30.11 -21.37
C VAL A 10 35.74 30.37 -20.69
N VAL A 11 34.69 29.67 -21.12
CA VAL A 11 33.40 29.65 -20.41
C VAL A 11 33.52 28.65 -19.28
N LEU A 12 33.76 29.15 -18.06
CA LEU A 12 33.50 28.41 -16.83
C LEU A 12 31.99 28.20 -16.73
N LEU A 13 31.54 26.95 -16.93
CA LEU A 13 30.17 26.56 -16.58
C LEU A 13 30.03 26.69 -15.07
N ALA A 14 29.40 27.78 -14.64
CA ALA A 14 28.91 27.95 -13.29
C ALA A 14 28.01 26.77 -12.95
N ALA A 15 28.32 26.09 -11.86
CA ALA A 15 27.41 25.17 -11.21
C ALA A 15 26.15 25.94 -10.81
N CYS A 16 25.08 25.81 -11.60
CA CYS A 16 23.75 26.21 -11.18
C CYS A 16 23.35 25.31 -10.01
N GLY A 17 23.58 25.80 -8.79
CA GLY A 17 22.80 25.39 -7.64
C GLY A 17 21.33 25.62 -7.99
N LYS A 18 20.56 24.53 -8.05
CA LYS A 18 19.09 24.59 -8.10
C LYS A 18 18.58 25.12 -6.76
N ASN A 19 18.62 26.43 -6.58
CA ASN A 19 17.68 27.11 -5.68
C ASN A 19 16.37 27.24 -6.47
N ASN A 20 15.56 26.18 -6.43
CA ASN A 20 14.23 26.16 -7.02
C ASN A 20 13.22 26.80 -6.05
N ASP A 21 13.33 28.11 -5.82
CA ASP A 21 12.21 28.91 -5.32
C ASP A 21 11.40 29.44 -6.50
N ASN A 22 10.85 28.52 -7.30
CA ASN A 22 9.89 28.87 -8.34
C ASN A 22 8.49 28.75 -7.73
N ASN A 23 7.92 29.89 -7.34
CA ASN A 23 6.51 30.05 -6.93
C ASN A 23 5.51 29.90 -8.10
N GLU A 24 5.87 29.18 -9.16
CA GLU A 24 4.88 28.78 -10.17
C GLU A 24 3.96 27.71 -9.54
N PRO A 25 2.63 27.82 -9.72
CA PRO A 25 1.71 26.79 -9.26
C PRO A 25 2.14 25.45 -9.88
N LYS A 26 2.63 24.51 -9.05
CA LYS A 26 2.86 23.15 -9.51
C LYS A 26 1.51 22.62 -10.02
N GLU A 27 1.49 22.12 -11.25
CA GLU A 27 0.34 21.39 -11.77
C GLU A 27 -0.10 20.35 -10.73
N PRO A 28 -1.41 20.21 -10.45
CA PRO A 28 -1.90 19.20 -9.53
C PRO A 28 -1.39 17.81 -9.92
N PHE A 29 -1.00 17.01 -8.94
CA PHE A 29 -0.63 15.62 -9.14
C PHE A 29 -1.82 14.86 -9.76
N LYS A 30 -1.61 14.11 -10.84
CA LYS A 30 -2.71 13.43 -11.56
C LYS A 30 -2.47 11.93 -11.55
N ILE A 31 -3.48 11.19 -11.07
CA ILE A 31 -3.55 9.73 -11.14
C ILE A 31 -4.88 9.35 -11.77
N ASP A 32 -4.91 8.25 -12.53
CA ASP A 32 -6.17 7.67 -12.98
C ASP A 32 -6.98 7.25 -11.74
N PRO A 33 -8.18 7.80 -11.48
CA PRO A 33 -8.98 7.41 -10.32
C PRO A 33 -9.43 5.95 -10.37
N LEU A 34 -9.39 5.31 -11.54
CA LEU A 34 -9.66 3.88 -11.73
C LEU A 34 -8.42 3.01 -11.54
N ALA A 35 -7.23 3.60 -11.39
CA ALA A 35 -6.04 2.84 -11.01
C ALA A 35 -6.24 2.18 -9.64
N THR A 36 -5.58 1.04 -9.46
CA THR A 36 -5.72 0.24 -8.24
C THR A 36 -4.42 0.10 -7.49
N VAL A 37 -4.52 0.07 -6.17
CA VAL A 37 -3.45 -0.38 -5.28
C VAL A 37 -3.63 -1.87 -5.06
N ASN A 38 -2.60 -2.65 -5.35
CA ASN A 38 -2.63 -4.11 -5.24
C ASN A 38 -1.99 -4.55 -3.92
N ILE A 39 -2.76 -5.30 -3.12
CA ILE A 39 -2.29 -6.01 -1.92
C ILE A 39 -2.06 -7.47 -2.32
N LYS A 40 -0.81 -7.81 -2.58
CA LYS A 40 -0.38 -9.13 -3.10
C LYS A 40 0.09 -10.04 -1.96
N PRO A 41 0.07 -11.37 -2.11
CA PRO A 41 0.71 -12.23 -1.13
C PRO A 41 2.23 -12.00 -1.14
N GLU A 42 2.85 -12.01 0.05
CA GLU A 42 4.29 -11.88 0.19
C GLU A 42 5.02 -13.08 -0.45
N LYS A 43 6.02 -12.79 -1.29
CA LYS A 43 6.86 -13.83 -1.89
C LYS A 43 7.55 -14.64 -0.79
N GLY A 44 7.36 -15.96 -0.82
CA GLY A 44 7.98 -16.88 0.13
C GLY A 44 7.16 -17.12 1.40
N ALA A 45 6.05 -16.41 1.63
CA ALA A 45 5.15 -16.70 2.76
C ALA A 45 4.36 -18.03 2.59
N TRP A 46 4.36 -18.60 1.37
CA TRP A 46 3.89 -19.96 1.11
C TRP A 46 4.98 -20.76 0.39
N LYS A 47 5.08 -22.06 0.68
CA LYS A 47 6.10 -22.95 0.10
C LYS A 47 5.96 -23.24 -1.40
N ALA A 48 4.78 -23.04 -1.99
CA ALA A 48 4.56 -23.30 -3.42
C ALA A 48 4.61 -22.01 -4.26
N PRO A 49 5.16 -22.08 -5.48
CA PRO A 49 5.44 -20.91 -6.32
C PRO A 49 4.21 -20.06 -6.70
N ALA A 50 3.00 -20.63 -6.66
CA ALA A 50 1.76 -19.90 -6.94
C ALA A 50 1.02 -19.40 -5.68
N MET A 51 1.50 -19.72 -4.47
CA MET A 51 0.85 -19.36 -3.19
C MET A 51 -0.62 -19.85 -3.08
N ARG A 52 -1.00 -20.83 -3.92
CA ARG A 52 -2.32 -21.45 -4.05
C ARG A 52 -2.48 -22.72 -3.21
N VAL A 53 -1.50 -23.03 -2.36
CA VAL A 53 -1.56 -24.13 -1.38
C VAL A 53 -1.56 -23.54 0.02
N LYS A 54 -2.06 -24.29 1.00
CA LYS A 54 -2.00 -23.89 2.42
C LYS A 54 -0.55 -23.69 2.86
N SER A 55 -0.34 -22.82 3.85
CA SER A 55 1.00 -22.64 4.45
C SER A 55 1.41 -23.91 5.22
N GLU A 56 2.60 -23.94 5.81
CA GLU A 56 3.02 -25.04 6.70
C GLU A 56 2.05 -25.26 7.86
N ASN A 57 1.41 -24.19 8.35
CA ASN A 57 0.36 -24.30 9.36
C ASN A 57 -0.94 -24.71 8.64
N PRO A 58 -1.51 -25.90 8.93
CA PRO A 58 -2.73 -26.37 8.26
C PRO A 58 -3.98 -25.51 8.54
N GLN A 59 -3.92 -24.64 9.56
CA GLN A 59 -4.96 -23.65 9.88
C GLN A 59 -4.88 -22.39 9.00
N HIS A 60 -3.74 -22.12 8.37
CA HIS A 60 -3.59 -21.00 7.46
C HIS A 60 -4.27 -21.27 6.14
N LEU A 61 -4.89 -20.22 5.61
CA LEU A 61 -5.45 -20.23 4.27
C LEU A 61 -4.34 -20.06 3.22
N SER A 62 -4.56 -20.57 2.01
CA SER A 62 -3.79 -20.17 0.84
C SER A 62 -4.03 -18.70 0.50
N ALA A 63 -3.12 -18.08 -0.26
CA ALA A 63 -3.31 -16.70 -0.71
C ALA A 63 -4.62 -16.51 -1.51
N LEU A 64 -4.96 -17.50 -2.35
CA LEU A 64 -6.20 -17.49 -3.13
C LEU A 64 -7.44 -17.56 -2.23
N GLU A 65 -7.41 -18.37 -1.18
CA GLU A 65 -8.51 -18.45 -0.22
C GLU A 65 -8.65 -17.14 0.57
N ILE A 66 -7.55 -16.49 0.95
CA ILE A 66 -7.59 -15.18 1.60
C ILE A 66 -8.23 -14.14 0.69
N VAL A 67 -7.79 -14.03 -0.57
CA VAL A 67 -8.35 -13.08 -1.54
C VAL A 67 -9.84 -13.35 -1.78
N LYS A 68 -10.26 -14.62 -1.81
CA LYS A 68 -11.69 -14.98 -1.96
C LYS A 68 -12.52 -14.64 -0.72
N LYS A 69 -11.98 -14.83 0.48
CA LYS A 69 -12.74 -14.81 1.75
C LYS A 69 -12.67 -13.49 2.50
N ALA A 70 -11.65 -12.66 2.25
CA ALA A 70 -11.53 -11.36 2.92
C ALA A 70 -12.77 -10.51 2.65
N THR A 71 -13.51 -10.22 3.72
CA THR A 71 -14.71 -9.38 3.69
C THR A 71 -14.31 -7.93 3.88
N ILE A 72 -13.46 -7.67 4.88
CA ILE A 72 -12.96 -6.34 5.21
C ILE A 72 -11.45 -6.37 5.45
N MET A 73 -10.84 -5.19 5.35
CA MET A 73 -9.55 -4.87 5.92
C MET A 73 -9.77 -3.91 7.10
N GLN A 74 -9.20 -4.25 8.26
CA GLN A 74 -9.21 -3.39 9.43
C GLN A 74 -7.80 -2.82 9.64
N TYR A 75 -7.71 -1.54 10.01
CA TYR A 75 -6.44 -0.87 10.25
C TYR A 75 -6.57 0.29 11.24
N TYR A 76 -5.46 0.65 11.88
CA TYR A 76 -5.39 1.72 12.85
C TYR A 76 -4.40 2.80 12.39
N ASN A 77 -4.85 4.05 12.32
CA ASN A 77 -3.98 5.19 12.05
C ASN A 77 -3.84 6.07 13.30
N PRO A 78 -2.68 6.07 13.98
CA PRO A 78 -2.51 6.80 15.23
C PRO A 78 -2.52 8.33 15.07
N ASN A 79 -2.31 8.85 13.86
CA ASN A 79 -2.28 10.28 13.58
C ASN A 79 -3.69 10.86 13.37
N ILE A 80 -4.68 10.01 13.08
CA ILE A 80 -6.05 10.41 12.76
C ILE A 80 -7.03 9.89 13.81
N MET A 81 -6.81 8.68 14.32
CA MET A 81 -7.74 7.99 15.21
C MET A 81 -7.37 8.21 16.68
N GLN A 82 -8.34 8.73 17.44
CA GLN A 82 -8.25 8.81 18.89
C GLN A 82 -8.63 7.44 19.51
N ASN A 83 -8.13 7.16 20.72
CA ASN A 83 -8.54 6.02 21.55
C ASN A 83 -8.39 4.61 20.92
N ALA A 84 -7.44 4.42 19.99
CA ALA A 84 -7.19 3.13 19.33
C ALA A 84 -8.41 2.54 18.58
N GLU A 85 -9.35 3.39 18.16
CA GLU A 85 -10.37 3.01 17.19
C GLU A 85 -9.73 2.51 15.90
N CYS A 86 -10.38 1.60 15.18
CA CYS A 86 -9.92 1.11 13.90
C CYS A 86 -10.94 1.45 12.82
N TRP A 87 -10.47 1.74 11.60
CA TRP A 87 -11.35 1.77 10.43
C TRP A 87 -11.44 0.40 9.80
N GLU A 88 -12.58 0.17 9.16
CA GLU A 88 -12.85 -1.02 8.38
C GLU A 88 -13.20 -0.60 6.96
N ARG A 89 -12.57 -1.26 5.99
CA ARG A 89 -12.81 -1.07 4.56
C ARG A 89 -13.26 -2.39 3.95
N GLY A 90 -14.43 -2.39 3.33
CA GLY A 90 -14.93 -3.56 2.60
C GLY A 90 -14.18 -3.81 1.29
N PHE A 91 -14.27 -5.03 0.78
CA PHE A 91 -13.87 -5.35 -0.58
C PHE A 91 -15.10 -5.71 -1.41
N ASP A 92 -15.21 -5.12 -2.60
CA ASP A 92 -16.21 -5.50 -3.60
C ASP A 92 -15.73 -6.69 -4.45
N LYS A 93 -16.64 -7.30 -5.22
CA LYS A 93 -16.32 -8.45 -6.07
C LYS A 93 -15.18 -8.13 -7.05
N LEU A 94 -15.17 -6.93 -7.64
CA LEU A 94 -14.15 -6.48 -8.60
C LEU A 94 -12.78 -6.22 -7.94
N GLN A 95 -12.76 -6.02 -6.63
CA GLN A 95 -11.55 -5.81 -5.84
C GLN A 95 -10.87 -7.10 -5.40
N ARG A 96 -11.40 -8.27 -5.82
CA ARG A 96 -10.84 -9.59 -5.53
C ARG A 96 -10.32 -10.22 -6.81
N ASP A 97 -9.02 -10.04 -7.07
CA ASP A 97 -8.36 -10.66 -8.21
C ASP A 97 -7.96 -12.09 -7.88
N THR A 98 -8.81 -13.02 -8.29
CA THR A 98 -8.64 -14.46 -8.04
C THR A 98 -8.04 -15.22 -9.21
N ILE A 99 -7.80 -14.52 -10.33
CA ILE A 99 -7.38 -15.12 -11.61
C ILE A 99 -5.89 -14.91 -11.80
N SER A 100 -5.38 -13.71 -11.50
CA SER A 100 -3.96 -13.37 -11.59
C SER A 100 -3.07 -14.33 -10.78
N ASP A 101 -1.82 -14.45 -11.21
CA ASP A 101 -0.78 -15.20 -10.51
C ASP A 101 0.39 -14.26 -10.16
N PRO A 102 0.50 -13.79 -8.91
CA PRO A 102 -0.30 -14.17 -7.74
C PRO A 102 -1.69 -13.50 -7.69
N PRO A 103 -2.66 -14.06 -6.91
CA PRO A 103 -3.93 -13.39 -6.66
C PRO A 103 -3.73 -12.12 -5.82
N ALA A 104 -4.67 -11.18 -5.85
CA ALA A 104 -4.53 -9.91 -5.12
C ALA A 104 -5.87 -9.35 -4.62
N LEU A 105 -5.83 -8.63 -3.51
CA LEU A 105 -6.88 -7.69 -3.12
C LEU A 105 -6.55 -6.32 -3.72
N LYS A 106 -7.57 -5.60 -4.21
CA LYS A 106 -7.41 -4.29 -4.84
C LYS A 106 -8.08 -3.22 -4.01
N MET A 107 -7.40 -2.10 -3.87
CA MET A 107 -7.97 -0.84 -3.40
C MET A 107 -8.00 0.17 -4.54
N TRP A 108 -8.79 1.22 -4.40
CA TRP A 108 -8.76 2.31 -5.37
C TRP A 108 -7.54 3.18 -5.10
N ALA A 109 -6.93 3.75 -6.14
CA ALA A 109 -5.86 4.74 -5.99
C ALA A 109 -6.31 5.91 -5.09
N THR A 110 -7.60 6.24 -5.12
CA THR A 110 -8.25 7.25 -4.29
C THR A 110 -8.25 6.97 -2.79
N ASP A 111 -7.96 5.73 -2.37
CA ASP A 111 -7.70 5.40 -0.97
C ASP A 111 -6.35 6.00 -0.47
N ILE A 112 -5.47 6.46 -1.37
CA ILE A 112 -4.15 7.07 -1.05
C ILE A 112 -3.96 8.44 -1.71
N ILE A 113 -4.48 8.68 -2.91
CA ILE A 113 -4.40 9.97 -3.62
C ILE A 113 -5.78 10.29 -4.21
N ASN A 114 -6.46 11.32 -3.69
CA ASN A 114 -7.83 11.62 -4.10
C ASN A 114 -7.92 12.20 -5.52
N GLU A 115 -9.14 12.42 -6.00
CA GLU A 115 -9.42 12.94 -7.36
C GLU A 115 -8.83 14.33 -7.65
N LYS A 116 -8.45 15.09 -6.60
CA LYS A 116 -7.78 16.39 -6.73
C LYS A 116 -6.26 16.27 -6.76
N GLY A 117 -5.72 15.06 -6.64
CA GLY A 117 -4.28 14.83 -6.54
C GLY A 117 -3.73 15.00 -5.14
N GLU A 118 -4.58 15.07 -4.10
CA GLU A 118 -4.13 15.28 -2.72
C GLU A 118 -3.84 13.94 -2.05
N PHE A 119 -2.75 13.89 -1.29
CA PHE A 119 -2.38 12.71 -0.51
C PHE A 119 -3.36 12.47 0.64
N VAL A 120 -3.88 11.24 0.73
CA VAL A 120 -4.84 10.77 1.73
C VAL A 120 -4.12 9.87 2.74
N PRO A 121 -3.83 10.36 3.96
CA PRO A 121 -2.98 9.63 4.92
C PRO A 121 -3.66 8.43 5.56
N GLY A 122 -4.98 8.29 5.42
CA GLY A 122 -5.82 7.31 6.13
C GLY A 122 -5.25 5.91 6.17
N PHE A 123 -5.12 5.27 5.01
CA PHE A 123 -4.59 3.91 4.88
C PHE A 123 -3.06 3.86 4.90
N ILE A 124 -2.40 4.69 4.10
CA ILE A 124 -0.96 4.61 3.87
C ILE A 124 -0.13 4.85 5.15
N GLU A 125 -0.64 5.66 6.08
CA GLU A 125 0.00 5.90 7.37
C GLU A 125 -0.48 4.98 8.49
N ALA A 126 -1.32 4.01 8.17
CA ALA A 126 -1.85 3.08 9.15
C ALA A 126 -0.80 2.03 9.58
N LYS A 127 -1.15 1.36 10.68
CA LYS A 127 -0.49 0.20 11.26
C LYS A 127 -1.54 -0.83 11.69
N ASP A 128 -1.06 -2.00 12.10
CA ASP A 128 -1.88 -3.12 12.59
C ASP A 128 -2.95 -3.55 11.55
N VAL A 129 -2.55 -3.62 10.27
CA VAL A 129 -3.46 -3.89 9.14
C VAL A 129 -3.76 -5.39 9.04
N ILE A 130 -5.03 -5.76 9.20
CA ILE A 130 -5.49 -7.15 9.14
C ILE A 130 -6.62 -7.38 8.13
N LEU A 131 -6.63 -8.57 7.55
CA LEU A 131 -7.65 -9.07 6.64
C LEU A 131 -8.60 -9.99 7.41
N ILE A 132 -9.90 -9.71 7.31
CA ILE A 132 -10.92 -10.36 8.14
C ILE A 132 -11.98 -11.00 7.28
N HIS A 133 -12.34 -12.23 7.63
CA HIS A 133 -13.46 -12.96 7.05
C HIS A 133 -14.65 -12.92 8.00
N PHE A 134 -15.83 -12.59 7.47
CA PHE A 134 -17.09 -12.76 8.18
C PHE A 134 -17.67 -14.13 7.83
N SER A 135 -17.95 -14.94 8.85
CA SER A 135 -18.63 -16.21 8.67
C SER A 135 -20.06 -15.98 8.11
N PRO A 136 -20.65 -16.95 7.38
CA PRO A 136 -22.05 -16.86 6.96
C PRO A 136 -23.04 -16.62 8.11
N ASN A 137 -22.67 -16.97 9.34
CA ASN A 137 -23.47 -16.74 10.54
C ASN A 137 -23.12 -15.43 11.26
N TYR A 138 -22.44 -14.49 10.60
CA TYR A 138 -22.07 -13.20 11.17
C TYR A 138 -23.31 -12.42 11.62
N ASP A 139 -23.32 -12.06 12.91
CA ASP A 139 -24.32 -11.20 13.51
C ASP A 139 -23.73 -9.80 13.73
N PRO A 140 -24.30 -8.73 13.15
CA PRO A 140 -23.78 -7.37 13.29
C PRO A 140 -23.88 -6.80 14.70
N TYR A 141 -24.76 -7.34 15.55
CA TYR A 141 -24.93 -6.91 16.95
C TYR A 141 -23.86 -7.50 17.85
N THR A 142 -23.53 -8.77 17.66
CA THR A 142 -22.48 -9.46 18.45
C THR A 142 -21.09 -9.36 17.81
N LYS A 143 -21.02 -9.01 16.52
CA LYS A 143 -19.83 -8.93 15.68
C LYS A 143 -19.11 -10.28 15.50
N GLU A 144 -19.81 -11.40 15.67
CA GLU A 144 -19.26 -12.74 15.58
C GLU A 144 -20.10 -13.64 14.64
N PRO A 145 -19.50 -14.65 13.97
CA PRO A 145 -18.07 -14.97 13.95
C PRO A 145 -17.29 -14.12 12.94
N ARG A 146 -16.21 -13.46 13.39
CA ARG A 146 -15.23 -12.79 12.51
C ARG A 146 -13.82 -13.33 12.76
N ASP A 147 -13.15 -13.75 11.70
CA ASP A 147 -11.81 -14.35 11.80
C ASP A 147 -10.75 -13.49 11.13
N THR A 148 -9.63 -13.26 11.81
CA THR A 148 -8.42 -12.73 11.15
C THR A 148 -7.78 -13.86 10.36
N ILE A 149 -7.62 -13.63 9.06
CA ILE A 149 -7.13 -14.63 8.10
C ILE A 149 -5.82 -14.22 7.41
N GLY A 150 -5.40 -12.97 7.58
CA GLY A 150 -4.14 -12.45 7.05
C GLY A 150 -3.82 -11.07 7.64
N TYR A 151 -2.61 -10.61 7.43
CA TYR A 151 -2.16 -9.27 7.85
C TYR A 151 -1.11 -8.71 6.89
N ILE A 152 -0.98 -7.38 6.87
CA ILE A 152 0.12 -6.68 6.22
C ILE A 152 1.11 -6.28 7.33
N PRO A 153 2.37 -6.75 7.30
CA PRO A 153 3.35 -6.39 8.32
C PRO A 153 3.54 -4.87 8.42
N ASN A 154 3.72 -4.33 9.63
CA ASN A 154 3.94 -2.90 9.77
C ASN A 154 5.19 -2.43 9.00
N SER A 155 6.24 -3.25 8.92
CA SER A 155 7.45 -2.94 8.14
C SER A 155 7.15 -2.71 6.65
N VAL A 156 6.19 -3.46 6.09
CA VAL A 156 5.71 -3.29 4.72
C VAL A 156 4.99 -1.94 4.59
N MET A 157 4.10 -1.62 5.53
CA MET A 157 3.41 -0.32 5.55
C MET A 157 4.38 0.87 5.67
N ARG A 158 5.37 0.80 6.56
CA ARG A 158 6.37 1.87 6.73
C ARG A 158 7.23 2.06 5.48
N THR A 159 7.62 0.95 4.84
CA THR A 159 8.42 0.99 3.61
C THR A 159 7.61 1.58 2.46
N ALA A 160 6.35 1.13 2.29
CA ALA A 160 5.45 1.62 1.26
C ALA A 160 5.13 3.11 1.45
N GLU A 161 4.81 3.55 2.68
CA GLU A 161 4.55 4.96 2.96
C GLU A 161 5.73 5.84 2.53
N LYS A 162 6.94 5.49 2.98
CA LYS A 162 8.13 6.28 2.68
C LYS A 162 8.30 6.42 1.16
N ALA A 163 8.29 5.30 0.44
CA ALA A 163 8.51 5.28 -1.00
C ALA A 163 7.42 6.06 -1.76
N VAL A 164 6.15 5.87 -1.41
CA VAL A 164 5.03 6.57 -2.07
C VAL A 164 5.08 8.06 -1.79
N LYS A 165 5.39 8.48 -0.56
CA LYS A 165 5.54 9.91 -0.21
C LYS A 165 6.69 10.55 -0.98
N GLU A 166 7.83 9.88 -1.09
CA GLU A 166 8.99 10.36 -1.86
C GLU A 166 8.64 10.53 -3.35
N ALA A 167 8.00 9.55 -3.97
CA ALA A 167 7.56 9.62 -5.37
C ALA A 167 6.48 10.70 -5.60
N TYR A 168 5.52 10.81 -4.68
CA TYR A 168 4.50 11.85 -4.71
C TYR A 168 5.10 13.27 -4.60
N GLN A 169 6.04 13.48 -3.68
CA GLN A 169 6.74 14.75 -3.49
C GLN A 169 7.65 15.11 -4.68
N ALA A 170 8.19 14.10 -5.37
CA ALA A 170 8.91 14.26 -6.62
C ALA A 170 8.01 14.55 -7.82
N ASN A 171 6.68 14.50 -7.65
CA ASN A 171 5.68 14.63 -8.71
C ASN A 171 5.86 13.57 -9.81
N ASP A 172 6.12 12.33 -9.41
CA ASP A 172 6.34 11.16 -10.28
C ASP A 172 5.14 10.19 -10.22
N PRO A 173 4.12 10.37 -11.09
CA PRO A 173 2.92 9.54 -11.08
C PRO A 173 3.19 8.10 -11.54
N ASP A 174 4.18 7.89 -12.40
CA ASP A 174 4.53 6.56 -12.90
C ASP A 174 5.15 5.72 -11.78
N GLU A 175 6.04 6.31 -10.98
CA GLU A 175 6.63 5.62 -9.82
C GLU A 175 5.60 5.36 -8.72
N VAL A 176 4.69 6.31 -8.45
CA VAL A 176 3.58 6.07 -7.53
C VAL A 176 2.71 4.90 -8.00
N LEU A 177 2.36 4.83 -9.29
CA LEU A 177 1.56 3.73 -9.83
C LEU A 177 2.32 2.39 -9.77
N ARG A 178 3.62 2.40 -10.03
CA ARG A 178 4.47 1.21 -9.85
C ARG A 178 4.46 0.74 -8.39
N LEU A 179 4.61 1.65 -7.44
CA LEU A 179 4.58 1.35 -6.00
C LEU A 179 3.20 0.86 -5.54
N PHE A 180 2.12 1.45 -6.05
CA PHE A 180 0.75 0.96 -5.79
C PHE A 180 0.57 -0.50 -6.20
N ASN A 181 1.28 -0.94 -7.24
CA ASN A 181 1.22 -2.32 -7.69
C ASN A 181 2.09 -3.28 -6.87
N ASP A 182 3.18 -2.82 -6.28
CA ASP A 182 4.25 -3.70 -5.79
C ASP A 182 4.55 -3.61 -4.30
N ALA A 183 4.20 -2.51 -3.63
CA ALA A 183 4.69 -2.22 -2.28
C ALA A 183 3.92 -2.94 -1.17
N PHE A 184 2.66 -3.31 -1.39
CA PHE A 184 1.80 -3.88 -0.35
C PHE A 184 1.73 -5.39 -0.44
N THR A 185 2.15 -6.06 0.62
CA THR A 185 2.12 -7.52 0.70
C THR A 185 1.52 -8.06 1.99
N PHE A 186 0.77 -9.16 1.91
CA PHE A 186 0.14 -9.80 3.05
C PHE A 186 0.70 -11.21 3.32
N ARG A 187 0.58 -11.64 4.58
CA ARG A 187 0.92 -12.98 5.07
C ARG A 187 -0.32 -13.67 5.64
N PRO A 188 -0.40 -15.01 5.59
CA PRO A 188 -1.48 -15.74 6.26
C PRO A 188 -1.27 -15.71 7.77
N ILE A 189 -2.35 -15.65 8.54
CA ILE A 189 -2.32 -15.73 10.00
C ILE A 189 -3.70 -16.11 10.54
N THR A 190 -3.75 -16.67 11.74
CA THR A 190 -4.98 -16.83 12.53
C THR A 190 -5.17 -15.67 13.52
N GLY A 191 -6.39 -15.47 14.04
CA GLY A 191 -6.64 -14.46 15.07
C GLY A 191 -5.81 -14.65 16.35
N ALA A 192 -5.61 -15.90 16.78
CA ALA A 192 -4.80 -16.21 17.96
C ALA A 192 -3.32 -15.87 17.74
N GLU A 193 -2.76 -16.24 16.58
CA GLU A 193 -1.37 -15.90 16.23
C GLU A 193 -1.18 -14.39 16.10
N TYR A 194 -2.12 -13.67 15.48
CA TYR A 194 -1.99 -12.21 15.34
C TYR A 194 -2.03 -11.50 16.70
N LYS A 195 -2.90 -11.96 17.62
CA LYS A 195 -2.92 -11.44 18.99
C LYS A 195 -1.57 -11.63 19.70
N ALA A 196 -0.96 -12.82 19.55
CA ALA A 196 0.37 -13.09 20.10
C ALA A 196 1.46 -12.22 19.44
N LEU A 197 1.41 -12.07 18.11
CA LEU A 197 2.33 -11.23 17.34
C LEU A 197 2.30 -9.77 17.81
N LYS A 198 1.09 -9.22 18.00
CA LYS A 198 0.87 -7.86 18.49
C LYS A 198 1.35 -7.66 19.93
N GLN A 199 1.16 -8.64 20.81
CA GLN A 199 1.68 -8.60 22.18
C GLN A 199 3.21 -8.62 22.23
N ALA A 200 3.85 -9.29 21.27
CA ALA A 200 5.31 -9.31 21.14
C ALA A 200 5.90 -8.07 20.47
N GLY A 201 5.07 -7.16 19.93
CA GLY A 201 5.53 -5.97 19.20
C GLY A 201 6.12 -6.28 17.81
N ASN A 202 5.81 -7.45 17.26
CA ASN A 202 6.39 -7.98 16.01
C ASN A 202 5.40 -7.93 14.82
N GLN A 203 4.31 -7.18 14.96
CA GLN A 203 3.28 -7.05 13.93
C GLN A 203 3.68 -6.08 12.82
#